data_AF-A0A8C3XMI2-F1
#
_entry.id   AF-A0A8C3XMI2-F1
#
_cell.length_a   1.000
_cell.length_b   1.000
_cell.length_c   1.000
_cell.angle_alpha   90.00
_cell.angle_beta   90.00
_cell.angle_gamma   90.00
#
_symmetry.space_group_name_H-M   'P 1'
#
loop_
_entity.id
_entity.type
_entity.pdbx_description
1 polymer ?
#
loop_
_entity_poly.entity_id
_entity_poly.type
_entity_poly.pdbx_seq_one_letter_code
_entity_poly.pdbx_strand_id
1 'polypeptide(L)'
;SEAKDYVANVTGSSPEKFEDALQWILNSNNDLGIWLKGEDPSEPVTSVDQVVCLESTRPRMGLGCRFRRAISTAIMNLFIFFWSLIALWGILLLLKYRWRKMEEEEQAMYEMVKKIIAAVQDHYKEWEQRLERYPYVGILHVRDTLIPPQSRKKMKRVWNRAVDFLASNESRIQTESHRIAGEDMLVWRWTQPSYVSDSEQ
;
A
#
# COMPACT_ATOMS: atom_id res chain seq x y z
N SER A 1 -41.99 -35.54 25.87
CA SER A 1 -41.21 -34.69 24.95
C SER A 1 -42.01 -34.50 23.68
N GLU A 2 -42.02 -33.28 23.13
CA GLU A 2 -42.82 -32.88 21.94
C GLU A 2 -42.59 -33.80 20.72
N ALA A 3 -41.39 -34.36 20.59
CA ALA A 3 -41.04 -35.34 19.56
C ALA A 3 -41.82 -36.67 19.68
N LYS A 4 -42.11 -37.15 20.89
CA LYS A 4 -42.84 -38.41 21.12
C LYS A 4 -44.29 -38.30 20.66
N ASP A 5 -44.94 -37.20 21.01
CA ASP A 5 -46.34 -36.93 20.63
C ASP A 5 -46.47 -36.70 19.12
N TYR A 6 -45.49 -36.02 18.52
CA TYR A 6 -45.46 -35.79 17.07
C TYR A 6 -45.28 -37.10 16.28
N VAL A 7 -44.38 -37.99 16.72
CA VAL A 7 -44.14 -39.28 16.05
C VAL A 7 -45.31 -40.25 16.22
N ALA A 8 -45.95 -40.28 17.40
CA ALA A 8 -47.15 -41.09 17.64
C ALA A 8 -48.32 -40.66 16.74
N ASN A 9 -48.51 -39.34 16.57
CA ASN A 9 -49.54 -38.79 15.71
C ASN A 9 -49.28 -39.05 14.21
N VAL A 10 -48.02 -38.98 13.77
CA VAL A 10 -47.66 -39.19 12.34
C VAL A 10 -47.65 -40.66 11.95
N THR A 11 -47.27 -41.56 12.85
CA THR A 11 -47.03 -42.98 12.52
C THR A 11 -48.20 -43.89 12.93
N GLY A 12 -49.12 -43.40 13.78
CA GLY A 12 -50.24 -44.20 14.31
C GLY A 12 -49.80 -45.39 15.18
N SER A 13 -48.53 -45.43 15.57
CA SER A 13 -47.92 -46.51 16.34
C SER A 13 -48.06 -46.26 17.85
N SER A 14 -48.23 -47.33 18.64
CA SER A 14 -48.26 -47.20 20.11
C SER A 14 -46.93 -46.62 20.63
N PRO A 15 -46.98 -45.75 21.66
CA PRO A 15 -45.79 -45.11 22.22
C PRO A 15 -44.76 -46.10 22.77
N GLU A 16 -45.21 -47.29 23.21
CA GLU A 16 -44.36 -48.37 23.69
C GLU A 16 -43.39 -48.89 22.62
N LYS A 17 -43.86 -49.05 21.36
CA LYS A 17 -43.00 -49.50 20.25
C LYS A 17 -41.91 -48.49 19.89
N PHE A 18 -42.17 -47.21 20.14
CA PHE A 18 -41.21 -46.15 19.91
C PHE A 18 -40.13 -46.14 20.99
N GLU A 19 -40.51 -46.34 22.25
CA GLU A 19 -39.56 -46.49 23.36
C GLU A 19 -38.68 -47.73 23.20
N ASP A 20 -39.26 -48.87 22.80
CA ASP A 20 -38.51 -50.10 22.50
C ASP A 20 -37.49 -49.87 21.37
N ALA A 21 -37.87 -49.11 20.33
CA ALA A 21 -36.97 -48.77 19.24
C ALA A 21 -35.83 -47.84 19.69
N LEU A 22 -36.11 -46.86 20.54
CA LEU A 22 -35.09 -45.98 21.11
C LEU A 22 -34.13 -46.73 22.05
N GLN A 23 -34.65 -47.62 22.90
CA GLN A 23 -33.82 -48.51 23.74
C GLN A 23 -32.95 -49.44 22.90
N TRP A 24 -33.49 -49.98 21.81
CA TRP A 24 -32.73 -50.81 20.88
C TRP A 24 -31.58 -50.02 20.23
N ILE A 25 -31.84 -48.78 19.81
CA ILE A 25 -30.80 -47.91 19.23
C ILE A 25 -29.71 -47.57 20.27
N LEU A 26 -30.09 -47.26 21.52
CA LEU A 26 -29.16 -46.99 22.63
C LEU A 26 -28.26 -48.19 22.94
N ASN A 27 -28.81 -49.41 22.92
CA ASN A 27 -28.08 -50.63 23.22
C ASN A 27 -27.30 -51.19 22.03
N SER A 28 -27.53 -50.68 20.82
CA SER A 28 -26.84 -51.14 19.61
C SER A 28 -25.48 -50.47 19.49
N ASN A 29 -24.40 -51.25 19.64
CA ASN A 29 -23.01 -50.79 19.50
C ASN A 29 -22.59 -50.58 18.03
N ASN A 30 -23.54 -50.27 17.14
CA ASN A 30 -23.31 -50.11 15.71
C ASN A 30 -23.55 -48.65 15.30
N ASP A 31 -22.70 -48.10 14.42
CA ASP A 31 -22.92 -46.76 13.85
C ASP A 31 -24.10 -46.80 12.86
N LEU A 32 -25.30 -46.59 13.39
CA LEU A 32 -26.55 -46.60 12.62
C LEU A 32 -26.75 -45.32 11.79
N GLY A 33 -25.82 -44.35 11.85
CA GLY A 33 -25.94 -43.08 11.13
C GLY A 33 -27.06 -42.16 11.66
N ILE A 34 -27.54 -42.44 12.87
CA ILE A 34 -28.54 -41.69 13.62
C ILE A 34 -27.95 -41.47 15.02
N TRP A 35 -27.82 -40.21 15.44
CA TRP A 35 -27.30 -39.81 16.73
C TRP A 35 -28.43 -39.26 17.60
N LEU A 36 -28.52 -39.76 18.84
CA LEU A 36 -29.53 -39.33 19.81
C LEU A 36 -28.97 -38.12 20.57
N LYS A 37 -29.64 -36.96 20.48
CA LYS A 37 -29.21 -35.73 21.16
C LYS A 37 -30.11 -35.45 22.37
N GLY A 38 -29.47 -35.39 23.54
CA GLY A 38 -30.09 -34.96 24.79
C GLY A 38 -30.25 -33.44 24.88
N GLU A 39 -30.91 -32.98 25.95
CA GLU A 39 -31.13 -31.56 26.22
C GLU A 39 -29.82 -30.79 26.46
N ASP A 40 -28.80 -31.46 26.99
CA ASP A 40 -27.43 -30.93 27.13
C ASP A 40 -26.45 -31.61 26.15
N PRO A 41 -25.70 -30.84 25.32
CA PRO A 41 -24.86 -31.37 24.23
C PRO A 41 -23.54 -32.02 24.68
N SER A 42 -23.29 -32.20 25.97
CA SER A 42 -21.99 -32.63 26.52
C SER A 42 -22.04 -33.90 27.37
N GLU A 43 -23.22 -34.45 27.65
CA GLU A 43 -23.36 -35.72 28.39
C GLU A 43 -23.98 -36.82 27.52
N PRO A 44 -23.46 -38.07 27.58
CA PRO A 44 -24.02 -39.19 26.84
C PRO A 44 -25.37 -39.62 27.44
N VAL A 45 -26.41 -39.63 26.61
CA VAL A 45 -27.78 -39.98 26.98
C VAL A 45 -27.84 -41.41 27.51
N THR A 46 -28.20 -41.58 28.79
CA THR A 46 -28.28 -42.91 29.45
C THR A 46 -29.72 -43.41 29.63
N SER A 47 -30.74 -42.59 29.32
CA SER A 47 -32.16 -42.94 29.44
C SER A 47 -33.01 -42.37 28.29
N VAL A 48 -34.05 -43.10 27.90
CA VAL A 48 -34.97 -42.82 26.78
C VAL A 48 -35.74 -41.50 26.96
N ASP A 49 -35.96 -41.08 28.21
CA ASP A 49 -36.73 -39.89 28.57
C ASP A 49 -36.02 -38.57 28.21
N GLN A 50 -34.70 -38.60 27.99
CA GLN A 50 -33.89 -37.42 27.68
C GLN A 50 -33.68 -37.20 26.18
N VAL A 51 -34.24 -38.05 25.32
CA VAL A 51 -34.07 -37.93 23.86
C VAL A 51 -34.99 -36.84 23.33
N VAL A 52 -34.41 -35.68 23.01
CA VAL A 52 -35.16 -34.52 22.47
C VAL A 52 -35.18 -34.56 20.94
N CYS A 53 -34.05 -34.88 20.29
CA CYS A 53 -33.93 -34.89 18.84
C CYS A 53 -33.06 -36.05 18.30
N LEU A 54 -33.45 -36.58 17.14
CA LEU A 54 -32.65 -37.53 16.34
C LEU A 54 -31.89 -36.75 15.27
N GLU A 55 -30.56 -36.79 15.27
CA GLU A 55 -29.72 -36.13 14.27
C GLU A 55 -29.13 -37.18 13.31
N SER A 56 -29.35 -37.05 12.01
CA SER A 56 -28.76 -37.98 11.04
C SER A 56 -27.29 -37.62 10.80
N THR A 57 -26.38 -38.54 11.11
CA THR A 57 -24.93 -38.40 10.91
C THR A 57 -24.55 -38.36 9.43
N ARG A 58 -25.47 -38.74 8.52
CA ARG A 58 -25.27 -38.67 7.06
C ARG A 58 -26.45 -37.97 6.39
N PRO A 59 -26.44 -36.63 6.28
CA PRO A 59 -27.39 -35.95 5.41
C PRO A 59 -27.12 -36.41 3.96
N ARG A 60 -28.05 -37.18 3.38
CA ARG A 60 -28.08 -37.46 1.94
C ARG A 60 -28.44 -36.15 1.21
N MET A 61 -27.48 -35.23 1.13
CA MET A 61 -27.61 -34.02 0.34
C MET A 61 -27.65 -34.42 -1.14
N GLY A 62 -28.77 -34.11 -1.80
CA GLY A 62 -28.96 -34.41 -3.23
C GLY A 62 -27.84 -33.84 -4.10
N LEU A 63 -27.64 -34.44 -5.27
CA LEU A 63 -26.58 -34.07 -6.23
C LEU A 63 -26.54 -32.56 -6.51
N GLY A 64 -27.70 -31.89 -6.60
CA GLY A 64 -27.79 -30.44 -6.79
C GLY A 64 -27.12 -29.60 -5.70
N CYS A 65 -27.13 -30.04 -4.44
CA CYS A 65 -26.47 -29.33 -3.35
C CYS A 65 -24.95 -29.49 -3.41
N ARG A 66 -24.46 -30.69 -3.78
CA ARG A 66 -23.02 -30.94 -3.99
C ARG A 66 -22.48 -30.18 -5.20
N PHE A 67 -23.23 -30.17 -6.30
CA PHE A 67 -22.89 -29.38 -7.49
C PHE A 67 -22.90 -27.89 -7.18
N ARG A 68 -23.95 -27.36 -6.52
CA ARG A 68 -24.02 -25.94 -6.16
C ARG A 68 -22.85 -25.51 -5.26
N ARG A 69 -22.47 -26.35 -4.29
CA ARG A 69 -21.32 -26.07 -3.41
C ARG A 69 -19.99 -26.12 -4.17
N ALA A 70 -19.76 -27.14 -5.00
CA ALA A 70 -18.54 -27.25 -5.80
C ALA A 70 -18.42 -26.12 -6.84
N ILE A 71 -19.51 -25.81 -7.54
CA ILE A 71 -19.59 -24.70 -8.50
C ILE A 71 -19.38 -23.37 -7.79
N SER A 72 -20.02 -23.15 -6.63
CA SER A 72 -19.83 -21.92 -5.85
C SER A 72 -18.38 -21.74 -5.41
N THR A 73 -17.71 -22.80 -4.96
CA THR A 73 -16.29 -22.74 -4.59
C THR A 73 -15.41 -22.47 -5.81
N ALA A 74 -15.68 -23.11 -6.95
CA ALA A 74 -14.93 -22.86 -8.18
C ALA A 74 -15.09 -21.41 -8.67
N ILE A 75 -16.32 -20.88 -8.63
CA ILE A 75 -16.62 -19.50 -8.99
C ILE A 75 -15.94 -18.52 -8.04
N MET A 76 -16.00 -18.75 -6.72
CA MET A 76 -15.33 -17.90 -5.73
C MET A 76 -13.82 -17.86 -5.96
N ASN A 77 -13.19 -19.02 -6.19
CA ASN A 77 -11.76 -19.10 -6.48
C ASN A 77 -11.39 -18.35 -7.77
N LEU A 78 -12.23 -18.46 -8.80
CA LEU A 78 -12.05 -17.72 -10.06
C LEU A 78 -12.11 -16.20 -9.80
N PHE A 79 -13.11 -15.73 -9.05
CA PHE A 79 -13.21 -14.32 -8.69
C PHE A 79 -12.00 -13.86 -7.89
N ILE A 80 -11.54 -14.63 -6.89
CA ILE A 80 -10.35 -14.30 -6.10
C ILE A 80 -9.12 -14.16 -7.00
N PHE A 81 -8.94 -15.07 -7.96
CA PHE A 81 -7.84 -15.00 -8.91
C PHE A 81 -7.89 -13.72 -9.76
N PHE A 82 -9.05 -13.36 -10.30
CA PHE A 82 -9.23 -12.12 -11.05
C PHE A 82 -9.00 -10.87 -10.18
N TRP A 83 -9.56 -10.84 -8.97
CA TRP A 83 -9.33 -9.75 -8.02
C TRP A 83 -7.85 -9.59 -7.67
N SER A 84 -7.15 -10.69 -7.46
CA SER A 84 -5.70 -10.69 -7.23
C SER A 84 -4.93 -10.15 -8.43
N LEU A 85 -5.30 -10.55 -9.65
CA LEU A 85 -4.63 -10.08 -10.87
C LEU A 85 -4.85 -8.58 -11.09
N ILE A 86 -6.09 -8.10 -10.89
CA ILE A 86 -6.43 -6.68 -10.96
C ILE A 86 -5.68 -5.88 -9.89
N ALA A 87 -5.65 -6.36 -8.65
CA ALA A 87 -4.94 -5.71 -7.56
C ALA A 87 -3.44 -5.63 -7.85
N LEU A 88 -2.83 -6.73 -8.30
CA LEU A 88 -1.41 -6.77 -8.68
C LEU A 88 -1.11 -5.78 -9.81
N TRP A 89 -1.95 -5.76 -10.85
CA TRP A 89 -1.78 -4.85 -11.98
C TRP A 89 -1.95 -3.38 -11.56
N GLY A 90 -2.94 -3.08 -10.70
CA GLY A 90 -3.12 -1.76 -10.10
C GLY A 90 -1.91 -1.31 -9.29
N ILE A 91 -1.32 -2.20 -8.47
CA ILE A 91 -0.10 -1.91 -7.70
C ILE A 91 1.06 -1.62 -8.65
N LEU A 92 1.26 -2.42 -9.70
CA LEU A 92 2.34 -2.20 -10.67
C LEU A 92 2.20 -0.84 -11.37
N LEU A 93 0.98 -0.46 -11.76
CA LEU A 93 0.72 0.87 -12.34
C LEU A 93 0.99 2.00 -11.35
N LEU A 94 0.57 1.85 -10.08
CA LEU A 94 0.84 2.83 -9.03
C LEU A 94 2.34 3.00 -8.77
N LEU A 95 3.09 1.90 -8.70
CA LEU A 95 4.54 1.93 -8.54
C LEU A 95 5.20 2.59 -9.74
N LYS A 96 4.81 2.23 -10.97
CA LYS A 96 5.33 2.85 -12.21
C LYS A 96 5.01 4.35 -12.26
N TYR A 97 3.81 4.74 -11.86
CA TYR A 97 3.41 6.14 -11.78
C TYR A 97 4.22 6.90 -10.72
N ARG A 98 4.42 6.30 -9.54
CA ARG A 98 5.25 6.90 -8.48
C ARG A 98 6.70 7.02 -8.91
N TRP A 99 7.25 6.00 -9.55
CA TRP A 99 8.62 6.00 -10.06
C TRP A 99 8.83 7.12 -11.08
N ARG A 100 7.96 7.21 -12.09
CA ARG A 100 8.00 8.28 -13.10
C ARG A 100 7.90 9.67 -12.47
N LYS A 101 7.03 9.82 -11.47
CA LYS A 101 6.88 11.11 -10.77
C LYS A 101 8.16 11.51 -10.02
N MET A 102 8.88 10.57 -9.42
CA MET A 102 10.17 10.85 -8.79
C MET A 102 11.23 11.24 -9.82
N GLU A 103 11.28 10.54 -10.97
CA GLU A 103 12.19 10.89 -12.07
C GLU A 103 11.93 12.30 -12.60
N GLU A 104 10.67 12.71 -12.78
CA GLU A 104 10.30 14.06 -13.21
C GLU A 104 10.75 15.14 -12.21
N GLU A 105 10.61 14.89 -10.91
CA GLU A 105 11.07 15.81 -9.86
C GLU A 105 12.60 15.93 -9.82
N GLU A 106 13.31 14.81 -9.97
CA GLU A 106 14.78 14.79 -10.03
C GLU A 106 15.29 15.48 -11.30
N GLN A 107 14.71 15.20 -12.46
CA GLN A 107 15.06 15.86 -13.72
C GLN A 107 14.83 17.37 -13.64
N ALA A 108 13.70 17.81 -13.08
CA ALA A 108 13.41 19.22 -12.87
C ALA A 108 14.44 19.89 -11.93
N MET A 109 14.87 19.19 -10.89
CA MET A 109 15.94 19.66 -10.00
C MET A 109 17.27 19.80 -10.76
N TYR A 110 17.71 18.77 -11.49
CA TYR A 110 18.96 18.81 -12.24
C TYR A 110 18.95 19.86 -13.35
N GLU A 111 17.84 20.02 -14.06
CA GLU A 111 17.68 21.11 -15.03
C GLU A 111 17.81 22.48 -14.36
N MET A 112 17.19 22.66 -13.19
CA MET A 112 17.26 23.91 -12.45
C MET A 112 18.70 24.20 -12.00
N VAL A 113 19.41 23.20 -11.47
CA VAL A 113 20.83 23.29 -11.13
C VAL A 113 21.67 23.69 -12.34
N LYS A 114 21.48 23.04 -13.49
CA LYS A 114 22.20 23.39 -14.74
C LYS A 114 21.94 24.85 -15.16
N LYS A 115 20.69 25.32 -15.06
CA LYS A 115 20.32 26.71 -15.36
C LYS A 115 20.99 27.71 -14.41
N ILE A 116 21.06 27.38 -13.12
CA ILE A 116 21.77 28.18 -12.11
C ILE A 116 23.27 28.25 -12.45
N ILE A 117 23.91 27.10 -12.68
CA ILE A 117 25.34 27.01 -13.01
C ILE A 117 25.64 27.84 -14.26
N ALA A 118 24.82 27.72 -15.31
CA ALA A 118 24.98 28.49 -16.54
C ALA A 118 24.88 30.01 -16.28
N ALA A 119 23.89 30.46 -15.49
CA ALA A 119 23.73 31.88 -15.18
C ALA A 119 24.92 32.45 -14.37
N VAL A 120 25.41 31.70 -13.37
CA VAL A 120 26.58 32.11 -12.58
C VAL A 120 27.85 32.10 -13.43
N GLN A 121 28.01 31.10 -14.29
CA GLN A 121 29.15 30.98 -15.19
C GLN A 121 29.16 32.10 -16.25
N ASP A 122 28.00 32.50 -16.76
CA ASP A 122 27.86 33.58 -17.75
C ASP A 122 28.27 34.92 -17.14
N HIS A 123 27.74 35.26 -15.96
CA HIS A 123 28.16 36.42 -15.19
C HIS A 123 29.67 36.43 -14.90
N TYR A 124 30.24 35.27 -14.53
CA TYR A 124 31.68 35.18 -14.34
C TYR A 124 32.48 35.51 -15.62
N LYS A 125 32.01 35.09 -16.80
CA LYS A 125 32.63 35.43 -18.08
C LYS A 125 32.48 36.92 -18.42
N GLU A 126 31.33 37.52 -18.13
CA GLU A 126 31.08 38.95 -18.32
C GLU A 126 32.02 39.79 -17.43
N TRP A 127 32.20 39.39 -16.17
CA TRP A 127 33.20 39.96 -15.28
C TRP A 127 34.64 39.82 -15.84
N GLU A 128 35.01 38.65 -16.34
CA GLU A 128 36.34 38.40 -16.93
C GLU A 128 36.61 39.31 -18.15
N GLN A 129 35.56 39.59 -18.94
CA GLN A 129 35.59 40.54 -20.06
C GLN A 129 35.55 42.02 -19.64
N ARG A 130 35.59 42.31 -18.33
CA ARG A 130 35.45 43.66 -17.72
C ARG A 130 34.13 44.36 -18.02
N LEU A 131 33.08 43.63 -18.40
CA LEU A 131 31.73 44.19 -18.55
C LEU A 131 31.09 44.43 -17.17
N GLU A 132 31.45 43.62 -16.18
CA GLU A 132 30.92 43.72 -14.82
C GLU A 132 31.97 44.04 -13.78
N ARG A 133 31.51 44.60 -12.64
CA ARG A 133 32.40 45.17 -11.61
C ARG A 133 32.85 44.16 -10.56
N TYR A 134 32.09 43.10 -10.32
CA TYR A 134 32.30 42.18 -9.21
C TYR A 134 32.21 40.71 -9.65
N PRO A 135 32.98 39.78 -9.05
CA PRO A 135 33.00 38.36 -9.43
C PRO A 135 31.95 37.51 -8.69
N TYR A 136 30.84 38.10 -8.25
CA TYR A 136 29.82 37.41 -7.44
C TYR A 136 28.39 37.86 -7.82
N VAL A 137 27.44 36.92 -7.76
CA VAL A 137 26.03 37.16 -8.10
C VAL A 137 25.13 36.94 -6.91
N GLY A 138 24.17 37.85 -6.67
CA GLY A 138 23.14 37.61 -5.66
C GLY A 138 22.23 36.42 -6.02
N ILE A 139 22.00 35.50 -5.07
CA ILE A 139 21.09 34.36 -5.27
C ILE A 139 19.68 34.83 -5.65
N LEU A 140 19.27 35.95 -5.05
CA LEU A 140 17.98 36.59 -5.34
C LEU A 140 17.87 37.02 -6.81
N HIS A 141 18.93 37.61 -7.36
CA HIS A 141 18.97 38.07 -8.74
C HIS A 141 18.88 36.89 -9.72
N VAL A 142 19.67 35.83 -9.51
CA VAL A 142 19.65 34.63 -10.36
C VAL A 142 18.26 33.98 -10.36
N ARG A 143 17.63 33.87 -9.19
CA ARG A 143 16.27 33.32 -9.07
C ARG A 143 15.26 34.12 -9.90
N ASP A 144 15.38 35.43 -9.85
CA ASP A 144 14.42 36.34 -10.46
C ASP A 144 14.60 36.39 -11.99
N THR A 145 15.83 36.18 -12.47
CA THR A 145 16.14 35.98 -13.90
C THR A 145 15.68 34.62 -14.42
N LEU A 146 15.85 33.54 -13.63
CA LEU A 146 15.49 32.18 -14.06
C LEU A 146 14.01 31.83 -13.90
N ILE A 147 13.30 32.44 -12.94
CA ILE A 147 11.92 32.08 -12.59
C ILE A 147 11.00 33.30 -12.74
N PRO A 148 10.15 33.35 -13.79
CA PRO A 148 9.19 34.42 -13.95
C PRO A 148 8.17 34.45 -12.80
N PRO A 149 7.57 35.61 -12.48
CA PRO A 149 6.72 35.79 -11.31
C PRO A 149 5.52 34.82 -11.26
N GLN A 150 4.99 34.42 -12.41
CA GLN A 150 3.85 33.49 -12.52
C GLN A 150 4.17 32.07 -12.03
N SER A 151 5.40 31.57 -12.20
CA SER A 151 5.78 30.19 -11.86
C SER A 151 6.47 30.06 -10.50
N ARG A 152 6.73 31.18 -9.80
CA ARG A 152 7.40 31.24 -8.48
C ARG A 152 6.83 30.27 -7.46
N LYS A 153 5.49 30.21 -7.32
CA LYS A 153 4.84 29.34 -6.31
C LYS A 153 5.08 27.86 -6.58
N LYS A 154 5.00 27.45 -7.85
CA LYS A 154 5.18 26.05 -8.28
C LYS A 154 6.64 25.63 -8.17
N MET A 155 7.56 26.49 -8.59
CA MET A 155 9.00 26.19 -8.66
C MET A 155 9.75 26.38 -7.34
N LYS A 156 9.15 27.03 -6.32
CA LYS A 156 9.80 27.27 -5.02
C LYS A 156 10.39 26.01 -4.37
N ARG A 157 9.67 24.88 -4.45
CA ARG A 157 10.16 23.61 -3.88
C ARG A 157 11.38 23.08 -4.63
N VAL A 158 11.33 23.08 -5.96
CA VAL A 158 12.44 22.64 -6.83
C VAL A 158 13.65 23.55 -6.65
N TRP A 159 13.42 24.87 -6.57
CA TRP A 159 14.46 25.87 -6.31
C TRP A 159 15.18 25.62 -5.01
N ASN A 160 14.46 25.51 -3.88
CA ASN A 160 15.09 25.28 -2.58
C ASN A 160 15.91 23.99 -2.59
N ARG A 161 15.35 22.89 -3.13
CA ARG A 161 16.07 21.61 -3.23
C ARG A 161 17.31 21.70 -4.13
N ALA A 162 17.24 22.47 -5.22
CA ALA A 162 18.38 22.71 -6.11
C ALA A 162 19.48 23.53 -5.42
N VAL A 163 19.12 24.56 -4.65
CA VAL A 163 20.07 25.37 -3.85
C VAL A 163 20.74 24.52 -2.77
N ASP A 164 19.97 23.70 -2.06
CA ASP A 164 20.51 22.79 -1.05
C ASP A 164 21.47 21.77 -1.69
N PHE A 165 21.11 21.21 -2.84
CA PHE A 165 21.97 20.29 -3.61
C PHE A 165 23.25 20.97 -4.10
N LEU A 166 23.16 22.21 -4.60
CA LEU A 166 24.33 22.99 -5.01
C LEU A 166 25.28 23.20 -3.83
N ALA A 167 24.76 23.61 -2.67
CA ALA A 167 25.56 23.85 -1.47
C ALA A 167 26.24 22.58 -0.93
N SER A 168 25.61 21.40 -1.08
CA SER A 168 26.16 20.14 -0.56
C SER A 168 27.07 19.39 -1.54
N ASN A 169 26.79 19.48 -2.85
CA ASN A 169 27.39 18.59 -3.85
C ASN A 169 28.19 19.31 -4.94
N GLU A 170 28.00 20.62 -5.15
CA GLU A 170 28.63 21.36 -6.24
C GLU A 170 29.80 22.22 -5.72
N SER A 171 31.04 21.75 -5.93
CA SER A 171 32.24 22.44 -5.41
C SER A 171 32.63 23.70 -6.20
N ARG A 172 32.10 23.89 -7.41
CA ARG A 172 32.43 25.01 -8.32
C ARG A 172 31.73 26.33 -7.97
N ILE A 173 30.72 26.28 -7.10
CA ILE A 173 29.96 27.46 -6.69
C ILE A 173 29.98 27.52 -5.17
N GLN A 174 30.58 28.58 -4.64
CA GLN A 174 30.57 28.86 -3.21
C GLN A 174 29.41 29.80 -2.87
N THR A 175 28.64 29.43 -1.84
CA THR A 175 27.63 30.34 -1.26
C THR A 175 28.28 31.14 -0.14
N GLU A 176 28.35 32.46 -0.31
CA GLU A 176 28.92 33.39 0.67
C GLU A 176 27.85 34.40 1.10
N SER A 177 27.89 34.88 2.35
CA SER A 177 27.06 36.01 2.80
C SER A 177 27.88 37.30 2.73
N HIS A 178 27.43 38.26 1.91
CA HIS A 178 28.06 39.57 1.76
C HIS A 178 27.13 40.66 2.21
N ARG A 179 27.67 41.65 2.94
CA ARG A 179 26.89 42.80 3.41
C ARG A 179 26.91 43.89 2.34
N ILE A 180 25.84 43.96 1.54
CA ILE A 180 25.70 44.90 0.43
C ILE A 180 24.67 45.96 0.84
N ALA A 181 25.05 47.24 0.75
CA ALA A 181 24.19 48.36 1.15
C ALA A 181 23.65 48.29 2.60
N GLY A 182 24.37 47.60 3.50
CA GLY A 182 23.99 47.45 4.91
C GLY A 182 23.16 46.23 5.24
N GLU A 183 22.68 45.49 4.23
CA GLU A 183 21.92 44.23 4.36
C GLU A 183 22.79 43.01 4.04
N ASP A 184 22.62 41.92 4.80
CA ASP A 184 23.32 40.66 4.54
C ASP A 184 22.63 39.92 3.39
N MET A 185 23.30 39.82 2.25
CA MET A 185 22.81 39.14 1.06
C MET A 185 23.60 37.88 0.79
N LEU A 186 22.90 36.80 0.47
CA LEU A 186 23.53 35.57 -0.02
C LEU A 186 23.94 35.75 -1.48
N VAL A 187 25.20 35.48 -1.75
CA VAL A 187 25.81 35.57 -3.07
C VAL A 187 26.46 34.24 -3.45
N TRP A 188 26.50 33.99 -4.75
CA TRP A 188 27.25 32.90 -5.35
C TRP A 188 28.52 33.42 -5.99
N ARG A 189 29.61 32.73 -5.71
CA ARG A 189 30.92 32.97 -6.28
C ARG A 189 31.37 31.74 -7.06
N TRP A 190 31.85 31.95 -8.28
CA TRP A 190 32.43 30.88 -9.08
C TRP A 190 33.85 30.57 -8.58
N THR A 191 34.05 29.36 -8.09
CA THR A 191 35.36 28.82 -7.72
C THR A 191 35.88 28.01 -8.90
N GLN A 192 36.62 28.65 -9.82
CA GLN A 192 37.42 27.88 -10.78
C GLN A 192 38.39 26.98 -10.00
N PRO A 193 38.66 25.74 -10.45
CA PRO A 193 39.87 25.08 -10.03
C PRO A 193 41.03 25.93 -10.56
N SER A 194 41.71 26.61 -9.65
CA SER A 194 42.95 27.29 -9.98
C SER A 194 43.91 26.24 -10.51
N TYR A 195 44.29 26.33 -11.79
CA TYR A 195 45.46 25.66 -12.36
C TYR A 195 46.78 26.13 -11.71
N VAL A 196 46.70 26.74 -10.54
CA VAL A 196 47.76 27.41 -9.80
C VAL A 196 48.03 26.55 -8.58
N SER A 197 48.80 25.49 -8.74
CA SER A 197 49.59 24.82 -7.69
C SER A 197 50.46 23.71 -8.30
N ASP A 198 51.21 23.99 -9.37
CA ASP A 198 52.28 23.10 -9.85
C ASP A 198 53.41 23.93 -10.51
N SER A 199 53.79 25.03 -9.85
CA SER A 199 54.98 25.80 -10.22
C SER A 199 55.68 26.33 -8.98
N GLU A 200 55.96 25.44 -8.03
CA GLU A 200 57.01 25.63 -7.03
C GLU A 200 57.75 24.29 -6.84
N GLN A 201 58.65 23.96 -7.77
CA GLN A 201 59.96 23.36 -7.47
C GLN A 201 60.93 23.43 -8.65
#